data_AF-A0A935ZQB4-F1
#
_entry.id   AF-A0A935ZQB4-F1
#
_cell.length_a   1.000
_cell.length_b   1.000
_cell.length_c   1.000
_cell.angle_alpha   90.00
_cell.angle_beta   90.00
_cell.angle_gamma   90.00
#
_symmetry.space_group_name_H-M   'P 1'
#
loop_
_entity.id
_entity.type
_entity.pdbx_description
1 polymer ?
#
loop_
_entity_poly.entity_id
_entity_poly.type
_entity_poly.pdbx_seq_one_letter_code
_entity_poly.pdbx_strand_id
1 'polypeptide(L)'
;MALLACDGGAKSADAPAAAGVVTNDGGAVPPEAKFAFERATGELAKIEAALAKGEVPRGTACAATNGYVKSLRALPSPSTEITGLVDNVDRVCEHEVPKATARAAIAKAKAARAANPDKNPLSECYSADFTRSLETLTKVADGDAEALQKEFDGVCPPRK
;
A
#
# COMPACT_ATOMS: atom_id res chain seq x y z
N MET A 1 -33.33 39.39 -28.80
CA MET A 1 -33.10 38.03 -29.34
C MET A 1 -31.77 38.05 -30.08
N ALA A 2 -31.02 36.95 -30.00
CA ALA A 2 -29.64 36.71 -30.46
C ALA A 2 -28.53 37.11 -29.46
N LEU A 3 -27.98 36.07 -28.82
CA LEU A 3 -26.83 36.03 -27.93
C LEU A 3 -25.56 35.72 -28.73
N LEU A 4 -24.46 36.25 -28.20
CA LEU A 4 -23.08 36.27 -28.69
C LEU A 4 -22.44 34.88 -28.90
N ALA A 5 -21.73 34.80 -30.04
CA ALA A 5 -20.40 34.23 -30.30
C ALA A 5 -20.02 32.84 -29.73
N CYS A 6 -19.87 31.88 -30.65
CA CYS A 6 -18.93 30.76 -30.57
C CYS A 6 -17.51 31.27 -30.83
N ASP A 7 -16.57 31.04 -29.90
CA ASP A 7 -15.13 31.06 -30.17
C ASP A 7 -14.48 29.89 -29.43
N GLY A 8 -14.43 28.74 -30.11
CA GLY A 8 -13.82 27.52 -29.65
C GLY A 8 -12.55 27.25 -30.43
N GLY A 9 -11.43 27.80 -29.98
CA GLY A 9 -10.10 27.53 -30.54
C GLY A 9 -9.13 27.12 -29.44
N ALA A 10 -8.68 25.86 -29.46
CA ALA A 10 -7.27 25.50 -29.55
C ALA A 10 -7.07 23.98 -29.39
N LYS A 11 -6.31 23.43 -30.33
CA LYS A 11 -5.88 22.03 -30.46
C LYS A 11 -4.42 21.95 -30.02
N SER A 12 -4.07 21.04 -29.11
CA SER A 12 -2.70 20.48 -28.90
C SER A 12 -2.84 19.34 -27.88
N ALA A 13 -2.74 18.09 -28.28
CA ALA A 13 -1.53 17.30 -28.60
C ALA A 13 -1.11 16.45 -27.37
N ASP A 14 -0.98 15.15 -27.66
CA ASP A 14 -0.55 14.01 -26.85
C ASP A 14 0.02 14.23 -25.44
N ALA A 15 -0.65 13.65 -24.46
CA ALA A 15 -0.03 13.18 -23.21
C ALA A 15 -0.51 11.74 -22.93
N PRO A 16 0.39 10.79 -22.62
CA PRO A 16 0.02 9.41 -22.37
C PRO A 16 -0.84 9.30 -21.10
N ALA A 17 -1.80 8.38 -21.12
CA ALA A 17 -2.73 8.09 -20.04
C ALA A 17 -2.01 7.85 -18.70
N ALA A 18 -1.96 8.88 -17.86
CA ALA A 18 -1.68 8.74 -16.45
C ALA A 18 -2.99 8.41 -15.73
N ALA A 19 -3.00 7.25 -15.07
CA ALA A 19 -3.90 6.77 -14.03
C ALA A 19 -5.23 7.53 -13.84
N GLY A 20 -6.34 6.81 -14.09
CA GLY A 20 -7.71 7.30 -13.96
C GLY A 20 -7.96 8.17 -12.73
N VAL A 21 -8.17 9.46 -12.97
CA VAL A 21 -8.83 10.33 -12.02
C VAL A 21 -10.30 9.92 -12.02
N VAL A 22 -10.72 9.25 -10.96
CA VAL A 22 -12.14 9.02 -10.67
C VAL A 22 -12.76 10.37 -10.37
N THR A 23 -13.38 11.02 -11.36
CA THR A 23 -14.34 12.10 -11.11
C THR A 23 -15.69 11.45 -10.87
N ASN A 24 -16.05 11.21 -9.61
CA ASN A 24 -17.41 10.84 -9.22
C ASN A 24 -18.01 11.98 -8.40
N ASP A 25 -19.16 12.47 -8.85
CA ASP A 25 -19.93 13.55 -8.22
C ASP A 25 -20.27 13.26 -6.75
N GLY A 26 -19.39 13.73 -5.85
CA GLY A 26 -19.74 14.70 -4.81
C GLY A 26 -20.67 14.27 -3.67
N GLY A 27 -20.45 13.10 -3.07
CA GLY A 27 -20.88 12.88 -1.69
C GLY A 27 -19.93 13.58 -0.74
N ALA A 28 -19.98 14.92 -0.63
CA ALA A 28 -18.99 15.72 0.07
C ALA A 28 -18.56 15.11 1.42
N VAL A 29 -17.25 14.91 1.61
CA VAL A 29 -16.67 14.45 2.87
C VAL A 29 -17.21 15.33 4.02
N PRO A 30 -17.88 14.75 5.03
CA PRO A 30 -18.46 15.51 6.12
C PRO A 30 -17.38 16.32 6.86
N PRO A 31 -17.67 17.55 7.33
CA PRO A 31 -16.69 18.41 7.98
C PRO A 31 -15.95 17.75 9.13
N GLU A 32 -16.64 16.93 9.93
CA GLU A 32 -16.08 16.15 11.04
C GLU A 32 -15.10 15.07 10.60
N ALA A 33 -15.20 14.60 9.35
CA ALA A 33 -14.33 13.59 8.76
C ALA A 33 -13.18 14.18 7.95
N LYS A 34 -13.28 15.45 7.55
CA LYS A 34 -12.34 16.11 6.63
C LYS A 34 -10.88 16.00 7.08
N PHE A 35 -10.60 16.23 8.36
CA PHE A 35 -9.24 16.13 8.89
C PHE A 35 -8.67 14.71 8.75
N ALA A 36 -9.44 13.69 9.16
CA ALA A 36 -9.01 12.30 9.06
C ALA A 36 -8.85 11.86 7.60
N PHE A 37 -9.75 12.31 6.72
CA PHE A 37 -9.69 12.04 5.29
C PHE A 37 -8.43 12.63 4.66
N GLU A 38 -8.16 13.92 4.85
CA GLU A 38 -6.97 14.59 4.30
C GLU A 38 -5.67 13.95 4.81
N ARG A 39 -5.63 13.57 6.10
CA ARG A 39 -4.46 12.91 6.69
C ARG A 39 -4.26 11.49 6.15
N ALA A 40 -5.32 10.69 6.06
CA ALA A 40 -5.24 9.35 5.51
C ALA A 40 -4.80 9.37 4.03
N THR A 41 -5.37 10.27 3.22
CA THR A 41 -4.96 10.46 1.81
C THR A 41 -3.50 10.87 1.69
N GLY A 42 -3.06 11.83 2.51
CA GLY A 42 -1.68 12.31 2.49
C GLY A 42 -0.65 11.25 2.92
N GLU A 43 -0.96 10.43 3.93
CA GLU A 43 -0.08 9.34 4.34
C GLU A 43 -0.11 8.17 3.35
N LEU A 44 -1.28 7.83 2.79
CA LEU A 44 -1.41 6.83 1.74
C LEU A 44 -0.55 7.18 0.52
N ALA A 45 -0.60 8.42 0.05
CA ALA A 45 0.21 8.88 -1.08
C ALA A 45 1.73 8.72 -0.83
N LYS A 46 2.19 8.91 0.41
CA LYS A 46 3.61 8.68 0.77
C LYS A 46 3.96 7.20 0.75
N ILE A 47 3.05 6.34 1.21
CA ILE A 47 3.22 4.88 1.20
C ILE A 47 3.30 4.39 -0.25
N GLU A 48 2.37 4.81 -1.10
CA GLU A 48 2.35 4.46 -2.52
C GLU A 48 3.59 4.99 -3.26
N ALA A 49 4.04 6.20 -2.95
CA ALA A 49 5.26 6.75 -3.53
C ALA A 49 6.53 5.97 -3.12
N ALA A 50 6.59 5.44 -1.90
CA ALA A 50 7.68 4.57 -1.46
C ALA A 50 7.63 3.21 -2.20
N LEU A 51 6.43 2.60 -2.26
CA LEU A 51 6.23 1.34 -2.98
C LEU A 51 6.59 1.47 -4.47
N ALA A 52 6.21 2.57 -5.12
CA ALA A 52 6.54 2.84 -6.53
C ALA A 52 8.05 2.97 -6.79
N LYS A 53 8.83 3.36 -5.76
CA LYS A 53 10.30 3.39 -5.82
C LYS A 53 10.94 2.04 -5.47
N GLY A 54 10.14 1.03 -5.12
CA GLY A 54 10.63 -0.25 -4.61
C GLY A 54 11.16 -0.17 -3.17
N GLU A 55 10.85 0.91 -2.45
CA GLU A 55 11.21 1.09 -1.05
C GLU A 55 10.15 0.48 -0.15
N VAL A 56 10.57 -0.13 0.97
CA VAL A 56 9.64 -0.57 2.01
C VAL A 56 9.19 0.67 2.80
N PRO A 57 7.89 1.00 2.82
CA PRO A 57 7.37 2.10 3.62
C PRO A 57 7.75 1.91 5.09
N ARG A 58 7.98 3.00 5.82
CA ARG A 58 8.32 2.92 7.25
C ARG A 58 7.28 2.08 7.99
N GLY A 59 7.71 1.20 8.89
CA GLY A 59 6.82 0.25 9.57
C GLY A 59 5.66 0.87 10.36
N THR A 60 5.73 2.17 10.69
CA THR A 60 4.63 2.90 11.34
C THR A 60 3.68 3.61 10.38
N ALA A 61 3.98 3.65 9.08
CA ALA A 61 3.19 4.41 8.10
C ALA A 61 1.77 3.86 8.01
N CYS A 62 1.61 2.54 7.85
CA CYS A 62 0.29 1.92 7.85
C CYS A 62 -0.44 2.00 9.19
N ALA A 63 0.29 1.95 10.32
CA ALA A 63 -0.32 2.14 11.63
C ALA A 63 -0.88 3.56 11.80
N ALA A 64 -0.17 4.58 11.32
CA ALA A 64 -0.62 5.96 11.34
C ALA A 64 -1.83 6.17 10.42
N THR A 65 -1.78 5.67 9.18
CA THR A 65 -2.91 5.76 8.23
C THR A 65 -4.15 5.03 8.76
N ASN A 66 -3.99 3.84 9.32
CA ASN A 66 -5.09 3.08 9.93
C ASN A 66 -5.71 3.79 11.13
N GLY A 67 -4.93 4.59 11.87
CA GLY A 67 -5.44 5.45 12.94
C GLY A 67 -6.46 6.48 12.45
N TYR A 68 -6.20 7.12 11.31
CA TYR A 68 -7.13 8.05 10.68
C TYR A 68 -8.34 7.32 10.07
N VAL A 69 -8.10 6.23 9.34
CA VAL A 69 -9.15 5.42 8.71
C VAL A 69 -10.12 4.84 9.73
N LYS A 70 -9.67 4.50 10.94
CA LYS A 70 -10.56 4.04 12.03
C LYS A 70 -11.66 5.07 12.35
N SER A 71 -11.33 6.36 12.33
CA SER A 71 -12.32 7.42 12.57
C SER A 71 -13.30 7.55 11.41
N LEU A 72 -12.82 7.35 10.18
CA LEU A 72 -13.65 7.35 8.97
C LEU A 72 -14.62 6.16 8.93
N ARG A 73 -14.19 4.97 9.35
CA ARG A 73 -15.05 3.77 9.47
C ARG A 73 -16.14 3.91 10.51
N ALA A 74 -15.94 4.75 11.53
CA ALA A 74 -16.92 4.96 12.60
C ALA A 74 -18.07 5.89 12.18
N LEU A 75 -18.03 6.46 10.98
CA LEU A 75 -19.11 7.31 10.48
C LEU A 75 -20.37 6.49 10.19
N PRO A 76 -21.56 6.96 10.60
CA PRO A 76 -22.81 6.22 10.40
C PRO A 76 -23.22 6.10 8.93
N SER A 77 -22.73 6.99 8.08
CA SER A 77 -22.99 7.00 6.64
C SER A 77 -21.77 7.57 5.90
N PRO A 78 -20.70 6.77 5.70
CA PRO A 78 -19.52 7.23 4.98
C PRO A 78 -19.89 7.52 3.53
N SER A 79 -19.35 8.61 2.98
CA SER A 79 -19.49 8.89 1.56
C SER A 79 -18.69 7.89 0.71
N THR A 80 -19.01 7.79 -0.58
CA THR A 80 -18.26 6.95 -1.53
C THR A 80 -16.76 7.27 -1.54
N GLU A 81 -16.39 8.55 -1.36
CA GLU A 81 -15.00 8.98 -1.30
C GLU A 81 -14.30 8.42 -0.07
N ILE A 82 -14.97 8.44 1.09
CA ILE A 82 -14.45 7.85 2.33
C ILE A 82 -14.30 6.34 2.18
N THR A 83 -15.33 5.66 1.66
CA THR A 83 -15.27 4.21 1.43
C THR A 83 -14.13 3.84 0.50
N GLY A 84 -13.98 4.55 -0.62
CA GLY A 84 -12.88 4.31 -1.56
C GLY A 84 -11.49 4.57 -0.96
N LEU A 85 -11.35 5.57 -0.09
CA LEU A 85 -10.10 5.81 0.64
C LEU A 85 -9.82 4.66 1.63
N VAL A 86 -10.82 4.23 2.40
CA VAL A 86 -10.70 3.13 3.37
C VAL A 86 -10.26 1.85 2.66
N ASP A 87 -10.93 1.49 1.56
CA ASP A 87 -10.64 0.29 0.77
C ASP A 87 -9.23 0.34 0.18
N ASN A 88 -8.80 1.51 -0.31
CA ASN A 88 -7.45 1.69 -0.81
C ASN A 88 -6.39 1.56 0.29
N VAL A 89 -6.66 2.11 1.48
CA VAL A 89 -5.76 1.93 2.63
C VAL A 89 -5.67 0.46 3.01
N ASP A 90 -6.77 -0.28 3.06
CA ASP A 90 -6.76 -1.72 3.36
C ASP A 90 -5.97 -2.50 2.33
N ARG A 91 -6.24 -2.27 1.04
CA ARG A 91 -5.49 -2.88 -0.06
C ARG A 91 -3.99 -2.63 0.09
N VAL A 92 -3.57 -1.39 0.29
CA VAL A 92 -2.16 -1.04 0.36
C VAL A 92 -1.52 -1.59 1.65
N CYS A 93 -2.15 -1.37 2.80
CA CYS A 93 -1.54 -1.67 4.09
C CYS A 93 -1.66 -3.12 4.54
N GLU A 94 -2.65 -3.85 4.08
CA GLU A 94 -2.83 -5.27 4.42
C GLU A 94 -2.29 -6.21 3.33
N HIS A 95 -2.06 -5.71 2.10
CA HIS A 95 -1.51 -6.52 1.01
C HIS A 95 -0.17 -6.00 0.48
N GLU A 96 -0.12 -4.79 -0.06
CA GLU A 96 1.08 -4.33 -0.80
C GLU A 96 2.29 -4.07 0.10
N VAL A 97 2.08 -3.42 1.24
CA VAL A 97 3.16 -3.15 2.21
C VAL A 97 3.72 -4.44 2.82
N PRO A 98 2.90 -5.39 3.30
CA PRO A 98 3.40 -6.69 3.74
C PRO A 98 4.13 -7.46 2.63
N LYS A 99 3.64 -7.46 1.39
CA LYS A 99 4.35 -8.10 0.26
C LYS A 99 5.71 -7.46 0.01
N ALA A 100 5.79 -6.14 -0.04
CA ALA A 100 7.05 -5.43 -0.23
C ALA A 100 8.04 -5.72 0.91
N THR A 101 7.55 -5.73 2.15
CA THR A 101 8.34 -6.03 3.35
C THR A 101 8.88 -7.46 3.33
N ALA A 102 8.03 -8.44 3.03
CA ALA A 102 8.42 -9.84 2.90
C ALA A 102 9.47 -10.04 1.81
N ARG A 103 9.28 -9.44 0.62
CA ARG A 103 10.25 -9.49 -0.48
C ARG A 103 11.59 -8.86 -0.10
N ALA A 104 11.58 -7.73 0.60
CA ALA A 104 12.81 -7.10 1.07
C ALA A 104 13.54 -7.97 2.10
N ALA A 105 12.83 -8.65 3.00
CA ALA A 105 13.43 -9.59 3.94
C ALA A 105 14.04 -10.81 3.24
N ILE A 106 13.34 -11.39 2.26
CA ILE A 106 13.87 -12.47 1.42
C ILE A 106 15.14 -12.01 0.69
N ALA A 107 15.12 -10.82 0.09
CA ALA A 107 16.29 -10.27 -0.62
C ALA A 107 17.49 -10.10 0.31
N LYS A 108 17.28 -9.62 1.54
CA LYS A 108 18.33 -9.54 2.57
C LYS A 108 18.87 -10.93 2.94
N ALA A 109 17.99 -11.91 3.15
CA ALA A 109 18.41 -13.28 3.44
C ALA A 109 19.22 -13.90 2.28
N LYS A 110 18.81 -13.65 1.03
CA LYS A 110 19.52 -14.11 -0.18
C LYS A 110 20.92 -13.49 -0.27
N ALA A 111 21.02 -12.18 -0.05
CA ALA A 111 22.31 -11.48 -0.03
C ALA A 111 23.22 -12.01 1.09
N ALA A 112 22.68 -12.24 2.29
CA ALA A 112 23.44 -12.79 3.41
C ALA A 112 23.91 -14.24 3.14
N ARG A 113 23.08 -15.07 2.49
CA ARG A 113 23.45 -16.42 2.06
C ARG A 113 24.55 -16.40 1.01
N ALA A 114 24.47 -15.51 0.04
CA ALA A 114 25.51 -15.35 -0.97
C ALA A 114 26.85 -14.92 -0.35
N ALA A 115 26.81 -14.04 0.65
CA ALA A 115 28.00 -13.60 1.38
C ALA A 115 28.55 -14.66 2.35
N ASN A 116 27.69 -15.51 2.93
CA ASN A 116 28.06 -16.51 3.92
C ASN A 116 27.35 -17.85 3.62
N PRO A 117 27.78 -18.59 2.57
CA PRO A 117 27.09 -19.81 2.14
C PRO A 117 27.03 -20.88 3.23
N ASP A 118 28.13 -21.04 3.98
CA ASP A 118 28.29 -22.08 5.00
C ASP A 118 27.68 -21.73 6.36
N LYS A 119 27.28 -20.46 6.57
CA LYS A 119 26.70 -20.02 7.84
C LYS A 119 25.26 -20.50 7.95
N ASN A 120 24.97 -21.36 8.91
CA ASN A 120 23.62 -21.82 9.18
C ASN A 120 23.31 -21.85 10.70
N PRO A 121 22.29 -21.13 11.18
CA PRO A 121 21.43 -20.20 10.44
C PRO A 121 22.06 -18.82 10.23
N LEU A 122 21.56 -18.12 9.21
CA LEU A 122 21.82 -16.70 9.02
C LEU A 122 20.97 -15.89 10.02
N SER A 123 21.48 -14.74 10.45
CA SER A 123 20.74 -13.81 11.32
C SER A 123 19.45 -13.34 10.65
N GLU A 124 19.49 -13.20 9.32
CA GLU A 124 18.41 -12.73 8.46
C GLU A 124 17.25 -13.74 8.39
N CYS A 125 17.51 -15.00 8.76
CA CYS A 125 16.47 -16.03 8.91
C CYS A 125 15.57 -15.80 10.15
N TYR A 126 15.93 -14.86 11.02
CA TYR A 126 15.12 -14.45 12.19
C TYR A 126 14.41 -13.10 11.95
N SER A 127 14.04 -12.80 10.70
CA SER A 127 13.39 -11.54 10.34
C SER A 127 11.99 -11.44 10.95
N ALA A 128 11.86 -10.64 12.01
CA ALA A 128 10.55 -10.27 12.57
C ALA A 128 9.66 -9.57 11.54
N ASP A 129 10.26 -8.83 10.60
CA ASP A 129 9.55 -8.16 9.52
C ASP A 129 8.91 -9.17 8.56
N PHE A 130 9.63 -10.24 8.20
CA PHE A 130 9.08 -11.32 7.38
C PHE A 130 7.93 -12.02 8.09
N THR A 131 8.13 -12.44 9.34
CA THR A 131 7.11 -13.14 10.13
C THR A 131 5.83 -12.31 10.25
N ARG A 132 5.93 -11.04 10.64
CA ARG A 132 4.75 -10.16 10.76
C ARG A 132 4.06 -9.93 9.42
N SER A 133 4.83 -9.76 8.35
CA SER A 133 4.27 -9.57 7.00
C SER A 133 3.50 -10.79 6.54
N LEU A 134 4.06 -11.98 6.75
CA LEU A 134 3.41 -13.23 6.42
C LEU A 134 2.15 -13.45 7.24
N GLU A 135 2.19 -13.20 8.56
CA GLU A 135 1.00 -13.27 9.41
C GLU A 135 -0.12 -12.37 8.90
N THR A 136 0.18 -11.14 8.49
CA THR A 136 -0.80 -10.23 7.89
C THR A 136 -1.37 -10.81 6.61
N LEU A 137 -0.52 -11.25 5.67
CA LEU A 137 -0.97 -11.82 4.39
C LEU A 137 -1.80 -13.09 4.56
N THR A 138 -1.45 -13.96 5.50
CA THR A 138 -2.23 -15.15 5.83
C THR A 138 -3.58 -14.79 6.45
N LYS A 139 -3.63 -13.78 7.33
CA LYS A 139 -4.89 -13.33 7.96
C LYS A 139 -5.89 -12.80 6.92
N VAL A 140 -5.41 -12.12 5.88
CA VAL A 140 -6.25 -11.61 4.79
C VAL A 140 -6.41 -12.61 3.63
N ALA A 141 -5.96 -13.86 3.81
CA ALA A 141 -6.01 -14.92 2.81
C ALA A 141 -5.41 -14.50 1.45
N ASP A 142 -4.33 -13.72 1.47
CA ASP A 142 -3.65 -13.30 0.25
C ASP A 142 -2.95 -14.50 -0.41
N GLY A 143 -3.23 -14.70 -1.71
CA GLY A 143 -2.69 -15.83 -2.48
C GLY A 143 -1.16 -15.87 -2.60
N ASP A 144 -0.46 -14.76 -2.34
CA ASP A 144 1.01 -14.72 -2.41
C ASP A 144 1.68 -15.23 -1.12
N ALA A 145 0.95 -15.42 -0.02
CA ALA A 145 1.53 -15.78 1.28
C ALA A 145 2.34 -17.08 1.21
N GLU A 146 1.78 -18.15 0.63
CA GLU A 146 2.45 -19.44 0.51
C GLU A 146 3.71 -19.36 -0.37
N ALA A 147 3.63 -18.63 -1.49
CA ALA A 147 4.76 -18.44 -2.40
C ALA A 147 5.93 -17.72 -1.71
N LEU A 148 5.63 -16.66 -0.94
CA LEU A 148 6.63 -15.91 -0.18
C LEU A 148 7.25 -16.76 0.94
N GLN A 149 6.44 -17.55 1.66
CA GLN A 149 6.94 -18.51 2.66
C GLN A 149 7.91 -19.51 2.05
N LYS A 150 7.52 -20.14 0.93
CA LYS A 150 8.35 -21.13 0.24
C LYS A 150 9.66 -20.53 -0.27
N GLU A 151 9.61 -19.30 -0.78
CA GLU A 151 10.81 -18.59 -1.23
C GLU A 151 11.75 -18.28 -0.05
N PHE A 152 11.22 -17.86 1.09
CA PHE A 152 12.01 -17.61 2.29
C PHE A 152 12.63 -18.90 2.84
N ASP A 153 11.88 -19.99 2.94
CA ASP A 153 12.36 -21.30 3.41
C ASP A 153 13.47 -21.87 2.51
N GLY A 154 13.43 -21.58 1.21
CA GLY A 154 14.50 -21.97 0.28
C GLY A 154 15.85 -21.32 0.60
N VAL A 155 15.86 -20.16 1.27
CA VAL A 155 17.06 -19.41 1.66
C VAL A 155 17.42 -19.66 3.13
N CYS A 156 16.38 -19.81 3.94
CA CYS A 156 16.39 -19.96 5.38
C CYS A 156 15.67 -21.25 5.78
N PRO A 157 16.27 -22.42 5.51
CA PRO A 157 15.62 -23.69 5.78
C PRO A 157 15.30 -23.84 7.27
N PRO A 158 14.15 -24.42 7.63
CA PRO A 158 13.78 -24.67 9.02
C PRO A 158 14.83 -25.55 9.70
N ARG A 159 15.12 -25.26 10.98
CA ARG A 159 16.02 -26.08 11.78
C ARG A 159 15.45 -27.50 11.89
N LYS A 160 16.27 -28.50 11.58
CA LYS A 160 15.99 -29.90 11.88
C LYS A 160 16.13 -30.18 13.36
#